data_AF-A0A7C3HP87-F1
#
_entry.id   AF-A0A7C3HP87-F1
#
_cell.length_a   1.000
_cell.length_b   1.000
_cell.length_c   1.000
_cell.angle_alpha   90.00
_cell.angle_beta   90.00
_cell.angle_gamma   90.00
#
_symmetry.space_group_name_H-M   'P 1'
#
loop_
_entity.id
_entity.type
_entity.pdbx_description
1 polymer ?
#
loop_
_entity_poly.entity_id
_entity_poly.type
_entity_poly.pdbx_seq_one_letter_code
_entity_poly.pdbx_strand_id
1 'polypeptide(L)'
;MLNSLFALDTHLFVLLNYRWHCGLLDVVMPFVTNANNWRLPILVALLALAVFGGARGRWAALLALLAVALGDQLSSHWLKPLIGRARPCHVVEPLRLLVSCSGSFSFPSSHATNIAAGMTIFALFYRRL
;
A
#
# COMPACT_ATOMS: atom_id res chain seq x y z
N MET A 1 26.48 1.82 -7.51
CA MET A 1 25.33 2.57 -6.95
C MET A 1 24.07 1.71 -6.88
N LEU A 2 23.55 1.19 -8.00
CA LEU A 2 22.35 0.32 -8.00
C LEU A 2 22.49 -0.93 -7.10
N ASN A 3 23.62 -1.64 -7.17
CA ASN A 3 23.86 -2.81 -6.32
C ASN A 3 23.85 -2.47 -4.82
N SER A 4 24.33 -1.27 -4.47
CA SER A 4 24.31 -0.77 -3.08
C SER A 4 22.88 -0.55 -2.58
N LEU A 5 21.98 -0.07 -3.45
CA LEU A 5 20.56 0.09 -3.12
C LEU A 5 19.87 -1.27 -2.94
N PHE A 6 20.15 -2.24 -3.80
CA PHE A 6 19.62 -3.60 -3.63
C PHE A 6 20.13 -4.28 -2.35
N ALA A 7 21.40 -4.09 -2.02
CA ALA A 7 21.98 -4.59 -0.77
C ALA A 7 21.31 -3.93 0.44
N LEU A 8 21.09 -2.61 0.40
CA LEU A 8 20.40 -1.88 1.47
C LEU A 8 18.95 -2.34 1.63
N ASP A 9 18.20 -2.46 0.54
CA ASP A 9 16.81 -2.94 0.55
C ASP A 9 16.71 -4.35 1.16
N THR A 10 17.60 -5.25 0.75
CA THR A 10 17.67 -6.62 1.30
C THR A 10 18.05 -6.62 2.78
N HIS A 11 19.04 -5.81 3.17
CA HIS A 11 19.47 -5.69 4.56
C HIS A 11 18.35 -5.16 5.46
N LEU A 12 17.65 -4.11 5.03
CA LEU A 12 16.49 -3.56 5.76
C LEU A 12 15.36 -4.58 5.87
N PHE A 13 15.08 -5.32 4.79
CA PHE A 13 14.08 -6.38 4.81
C PHE A 13 14.41 -7.47 5.84
N VAL A 14 15.65 -7.99 5.83
CA VAL A 14 16.11 -9.00 6.79
C VAL A 14 16.06 -8.47 8.22
N LEU A 15 16.48 -7.22 8.43
CA LEU A 15 16.43 -6.57 9.75
C LEU A 15 14.99 -6.49 10.29
N LEU A 16 14.04 -6.05 9.47
CA LEU A 16 12.63 -5.97 9.85
C LEU A 16 12.01 -7.35 10.07
N ASN A 17 12.34 -8.33 9.22
CA ASN A 17 11.73 -9.66 9.27
C ASN A 17 12.22 -10.50 10.46
N TYR A 18 13.50 -10.36 10.85
CA TYR A 18 14.15 -11.22 11.85
C TYR A 18 14.56 -10.53 13.15
N ARG A 19 14.77 -9.20 13.16
CA ARG A 19 15.22 -8.48 14.36
C ARG A 19 14.16 -7.54 14.90
N TRP A 20 13.49 -6.78 14.04
CA TRP A 20 12.51 -5.77 14.45
C TRP A 20 11.08 -6.28 14.24
N HIS A 21 10.79 -7.44 14.82
CA HIS A 21 9.44 -7.97 14.92
C HIS A 21 9.07 -8.20 16.39
N CYS A 22 7.79 -8.22 16.69
CA CYS A 22 7.28 -8.60 18.00
C CYS A 22 5.87 -9.18 17.87
N GLY A 23 5.47 -10.01 18.85
CA GLY A 23 4.19 -10.73 18.80
C GLY A 23 2.96 -9.82 18.61
N LEU A 24 2.99 -8.60 19.15
CA LEU A 24 1.92 -7.62 18.93
C LEU A 24 1.83 -7.20 17.45
N LEU A 25 2.96 -6.83 16.84
CA LEU A 25 3.00 -6.43 15.44
C LEU A 25 2.66 -7.59 14.50
N ASP A 26 2.97 -8.81 14.90
CA ASP A 26 2.65 -10.02 14.13
C ASP A 26 1.15 -10.30 14.03
N VAL A 27 0.37 -9.80 14.99
CA VAL A 27 -1.10 -9.87 14.96
C VAL A 27 -1.71 -8.63 14.30
N VAL A 28 -1.19 -7.45 14.64
CA VAL A 28 -1.74 -6.17 14.17
C VAL A 28 -1.47 -5.95 12.68
N MET A 29 -0.25 -6.19 12.20
CA MET A 29 0.12 -5.86 10.82
C MET A 29 -0.64 -6.67 9.77
N PRO A 30 -0.88 -7.99 9.93
CA PRO A 30 -1.75 -8.74 9.03
C PRO A 30 -3.19 -8.20 8.99
N PHE A 31 -3.73 -7.75 10.14
CA PHE A 31 -5.05 -7.12 10.17
C PHE A 31 -5.05 -5.79 9.42
N VAL A 32 -4.04 -4.95 9.63
CA VAL A 32 -3.89 -3.64 8.99
C VAL A 32 -3.72 -3.77 7.48
N THR A 33 -2.89 -4.71 7.00
CA THR A 33 -2.64 -4.85 5.55
C THR A 33 -3.76 -5.54 4.79
N ASN A 34 -4.68 -6.24 5.47
CA ASN A 34 -5.74 -6.97 4.79
C ASN A 34 -6.81 -6.01 4.27
N ALA A 35 -6.83 -5.80 2.96
CA ALA A 35 -7.76 -4.90 2.30
C ALA A 35 -9.24 -5.21 2.59
N ASN A 36 -9.61 -6.48 2.83
CA ASN A 36 -10.99 -6.86 3.12
C ASN A 36 -11.53 -6.19 4.40
N ASN A 37 -10.67 -6.00 5.40
CA ASN A 37 -11.02 -5.35 6.65
C ASN A 37 -11.35 -3.86 6.44
N TRP A 38 -10.77 -3.24 5.42
CA TRP A 38 -10.87 -1.80 5.16
C TRP A 38 -11.87 -1.44 4.06
N ARG A 39 -12.29 -2.40 3.22
CA ARG A 39 -13.27 -2.16 2.15
C ARG A 39 -14.53 -1.47 2.64
N LEU A 40 -15.17 -2.01 3.67
CA LEU A 40 -16.41 -1.47 4.23
C LEU A 40 -16.18 -0.11 4.93
N PRO A 41 -15.18 0.05 5.84
CA PRO A 41 -14.87 1.35 6.44
C PRO A 41 -14.59 2.45 5.41
N ILE A 42 -13.79 2.17 4.37
CA ILE A 42 -13.45 3.14 3.32
C ILE A 42 -14.71 3.53 2.53
N LEU A 43 -15.54 2.55 2.15
CA LEU A 43 -16.80 2.81 1.44
C LEU A 43 -17.71 3.73 2.26
N VAL A 44 -17.89 3.43 3.54
CA VAL A 44 -18.72 4.23 4.46
C VAL A 44 -18.14 5.63 4.62
N ALA A 45 -16.81 5.77 4.77
CA ALA A 45 -16.15 7.07 4.89
C ALA A 45 -16.32 7.92 3.62
N LEU A 46 -16.12 7.34 2.43
CA LEU A 46 -16.32 8.04 1.16
C LEU A 46 -17.78 8.46 0.96
N LEU A 47 -18.74 7.60 1.30
CA LEU A 47 -20.16 7.91 1.22
C LEU A 47 -20.55 9.01 2.21
N ALA A 48 -20.09 8.94 3.45
CA ALA A 48 -20.29 9.99 4.44
C ALA A 48 -19.71 11.33 3.96
N LEU A 49 -18.52 11.31 3.33
CA LEU A 49 -17.91 12.51 2.77
C LEU A 49 -18.72 13.09 1.60
N ALA A 50 -19.30 12.23 0.76
CA ALA A 50 -20.12 12.63 -0.37
C ALA A 50 -21.48 13.21 0.07
N VAL A 51 -22.09 12.66 1.13
CA VAL A 51 -23.40 13.10 1.65
C VAL A 51 -23.27 14.32 2.56
N PHE A 52 -22.35 14.28 3.53
CA PHE A 52 -22.24 15.29 4.58
C PHE A 52 -21.14 16.33 4.33
N GLY A 53 -20.17 16.06 3.45
CA GLY A 53 -19.02 16.94 3.20
C GLY A 53 -19.26 18.06 2.20
N GLY A 54 -20.49 18.22 1.68
CA GLY A 54 -20.84 19.26 0.71
C GLY A 54 -20.07 19.15 -0.62
N ALA A 55 -19.88 20.26 -1.33
CA ALA A 55 -19.12 20.27 -2.58
C ALA A 55 -17.66 19.81 -2.40
N ARG A 56 -16.99 20.30 -1.34
CA ARG A 56 -15.60 19.95 -1.02
C ARG A 56 -15.44 18.44 -0.78
N GLY A 57 -16.32 17.84 0.02
CA GLY A 57 -16.29 16.41 0.32
C GLY A 57 -16.58 15.53 -0.88
N ARG A 58 -17.55 15.91 -1.72
CA ARG A 58 -17.85 15.20 -2.98
C ARG A 58 -16.65 15.19 -3.93
N TRP A 59 -16.00 16.33 -4.13
CA TRP A 59 -14.80 16.41 -4.96
C TRP A 59 -13.62 15.65 -4.36
N ALA A 60 -13.41 15.73 -3.04
CA ALA A 60 -12.37 14.95 -2.37
C ALA A 60 -12.58 13.44 -2.53
N ALA A 61 -13.81 12.95 -2.33
CA ALA A 61 -14.15 11.54 -2.48
C ALA A 61 -13.96 11.06 -3.94
N LEU A 62 -14.45 11.83 -4.91
CA LEU A 62 -14.34 11.50 -6.32
C LEU A 62 -12.87 11.44 -6.77
N LEU A 63 -12.08 12.47 -6.43
CA LEU A 63 -10.67 12.54 -6.81
C LEU A 63 -9.83 11.49 -6.09
N ALA A 64 -10.15 11.15 -4.83
CA ALA A 64 -9.48 10.07 -4.12
C ALA A 64 -9.73 8.71 -4.79
N LEU A 65 -10.98 8.43 -5.20
CA LEU A 65 -11.34 7.23 -5.94
C LEU A 65 -10.58 7.15 -7.27
N LEU A 66 -10.56 8.25 -8.03
CA LEU A 66 -9.85 8.33 -9.30
C LEU A 66 -8.33 8.15 -9.12
N ALA A 67 -7.73 8.78 -8.11
CA ALA A 67 -6.31 8.67 -7.83
C ALA A 67 -5.91 7.24 -7.45
N VAL A 68 -6.74 6.55 -6.64
CA VAL A 68 -6.54 5.14 -6.29
C VAL A 68 -6.67 4.24 -7.52
N ALA A 69 -7.70 4.44 -8.35
CA ALA A 69 -7.91 3.65 -9.55
C ALA A 69 -6.76 3.78 -10.56
N LEU A 70 -6.31 5.03 -10.80
CA LEU A 70 -5.16 5.31 -11.66
C LEU A 70 -3.85 4.74 -11.07
N GLY A 71 -3.65 4.89 -9.76
CA GLY A 71 -2.49 4.35 -9.05
C GLY A 71 -2.41 2.83 -9.15
N ASP A 72 -3.53 2.13 -8.99
CA ASP A 72 -3.58 0.68 -9.11
C ASP A 72 -3.32 0.22 -10.55
N GLN A 73 -3.97 0.85 -11.53
CA GLN A 73 -3.80 0.51 -12.94
C GLN A 73 -2.34 0.71 -13.37
N LEU A 74 -1.74 1.85 -13.01
CA LEU A 74 -0.36 2.17 -13.35
C LEU A 74 0.63 1.24 -12.64
N SER A 75 0.45 1.01 -11.33
CA SER A 75 1.36 0.15 -10.56
C SER A 75 1.26 -1.32 -10.97
N SER A 76 0.05 -1.87 -11.03
CA SER A 76 -0.19 -3.30 -11.19
C SER A 76 0.00 -3.79 -12.62
N HIS A 77 -0.42 -3.02 -13.62
CA HIS A 77 -0.47 -3.49 -15.01
C HIS A 77 0.62 -2.91 -15.90
N TRP A 78 1.11 -1.71 -15.59
CA TRP A 78 2.15 -1.08 -16.41
C TRP A 78 3.52 -1.25 -15.76
N LEU A 79 3.72 -0.69 -14.58
CA LEU A 79 5.05 -0.63 -13.97
C LEU A 79 5.57 -2.00 -13.51
N LYS A 80 4.73 -2.81 -12.87
CA LYS A 80 5.15 -4.14 -12.38
C LYS A 80 5.67 -5.05 -13.48
N PRO A 81 4.96 -5.30 -14.60
CA PRO A 81 5.47 -6.13 -15.69
C PRO A 81 6.71 -5.54 -16.37
N LEU A 82 6.77 -4.21 -16.51
CA LEU A 82 7.93 -3.54 -17.11
C LEU A 82 9.21 -3.71 -16.28
N ILE A 83 9.09 -3.75 -14.94
CA ILE A 83 10.24 -3.82 -14.03
C ILE A 83 10.60 -5.28 -13.68
N GLY A 84 9.60 -6.17 -13.57
CA GLY A 84 9.83 -7.60 -13.39
C GLY A 84 10.49 -8.01 -12.06
N ARG A 85 10.46 -7.15 -11.03
CA ARG A 85 11.15 -7.42 -9.76
C ARG A 85 10.47 -8.55 -8.98
N ALA A 86 11.22 -9.63 -8.69
CA ALA A 86 10.75 -10.72 -7.84
C ALA A 86 10.45 -10.24 -6.39
N ARG A 87 9.53 -10.92 -5.70
CA ARG A 87 9.26 -10.67 -4.27
C ARG A 87 10.29 -11.37 -3.39
N PRO A 88 10.63 -10.82 -2.22
CA PRO A 88 11.52 -11.48 -1.27
C PRO A 88 11.09 -12.91 -0.93
N CYS A 89 9.77 -13.18 -0.87
CA CYS A 89 9.24 -14.52 -0.59
C CYS A 89 9.46 -15.58 -1.66
N HIS A 90 9.97 -15.21 -2.85
CA HIS A 90 10.35 -16.15 -3.90
C HIS A 90 11.86 -16.34 -4.03
N VAL A 91 12.68 -15.55 -3.33
CA VAL A 91 14.14 -15.50 -3.53
C VAL A 91 14.96 -15.51 -2.25
N VAL A 92 14.36 -15.26 -1.08
CA VAL A 92 15.02 -15.27 0.22
C VAL A 92 14.48 -16.47 1.01
N GLU A 93 15.36 -17.41 1.35
CA GLU A 93 15.06 -18.56 2.20
C GLU A 93 16.14 -18.72 3.30
N PRO A 94 15.76 -19.03 4.55
CA PRO A 94 14.39 -19.08 5.07
C PRO A 94 13.74 -17.69 5.10
N LEU A 95 12.40 -17.64 5.16
CA LEU A 95 11.65 -16.39 5.36
C LEU A 95 10.51 -16.55 6.36
N ARG A 96 10.37 -15.58 7.25
CA ARG A 96 9.23 -15.49 8.16
C ARG A 96 8.04 -14.82 7.46
N LEU A 97 7.07 -15.62 7.04
CA LEU A 97 5.84 -15.16 6.38
C LEU A 97 4.64 -15.19 7.33
N LEU A 98 3.98 -14.04 7.49
CA LEU A 98 2.73 -13.90 8.24
C LEU A 98 1.48 -13.90 7.34
N VAL A 99 1.68 -13.75 6.02
CA VAL A 99 0.63 -13.69 5.00
C VAL A 99 1.07 -14.49 3.78
N SER A 100 0.11 -14.93 2.96
CA SER A 100 0.39 -15.66 1.72
C SER A 100 1.27 -14.86 0.77
N CYS A 101 2.27 -15.50 0.16
CA CYS A 101 3.10 -14.88 -0.87
C CYS A 101 2.30 -14.74 -2.18
N SER A 102 2.23 -13.52 -2.73
CA SER A 102 1.56 -13.25 -4.01
C SER A 102 2.45 -13.62 -5.19
N GLY A 103 1.84 -14.11 -6.28
CA GLY A 103 2.53 -14.39 -7.55
C GLY A 103 2.89 -13.16 -8.40
N SER A 104 2.43 -11.96 -8.03
CA SER A 104 2.72 -10.73 -8.77
C SER A 104 4.11 -10.15 -8.44
N PHE A 105 4.67 -9.31 -9.33
CA PHE A 105 5.92 -8.58 -9.07
C PHE A 105 5.83 -7.66 -7.85
N SER A 106 6.98 -7.37 -7.25
CA SER A 106 7.10 -6.67 -5.97
C SER A 106 7.10 -5.13 -6.09
N PHE A 107 7.52 -4.59 -7.23
CA PHE A 107 7.76 -3.16 -7.39
C PHE A 107 6.98 -2.54 -8.56
N PRO A 108 6.30 -1.39 -8.33
CA PRO A 108 6.01 -0.78 -7.03
C PRO A 108 4.95 -1.57 -6.25
N SER A 109 4.81 -1.29 -4.95
CA SER A 109 3.76 -1.89 -4.12
C SER A 109 2.41 -1.22 -4.38
N SER A 110 1.47 -1.93 -5.00
CA SER A 110 0.12 -1.40 -5.28
C SER A 110 -0.63 -0.95 -4.03
N HIS A 111 -0.52 -1.69 -2.91
CA HIS A 111 -1.15 -1.27 -1.65
C HIS A 111 -0.59 0.08 -1.15
N ALA A 112 0.74 0.24 -1.18
CA ALA A 112 1.38 1.49 -0.76
C ALA A 112 1.02 2.64 -1.73
N THR A 113 1.03 2.39 -3.04
CA THR A 113 0.62 3.36 -4.07
C THR A 113 -0.80 3.83 -3.86
N ASN A 114 -1.75 2.92 -3.65
CA ASN A 114 -3.17 3.25 -3.51
C ASN A 114 -3.43 4.06 -2.23
N ILE A 115 -2.87 3.65 -1.09
CA ILE A 115 -3.02 4.38 0.17
C ILE A 115 -2.41 5.78 0.04
N ALA A 116 -1.20 5.91 -0.50
CA ALA A 116 -0.55 7.20 -0.68
C ALA A 116 -1.35 8.12 -1.61
N ALA A 117 -1.87 7.59 -2.73
CA ALA A 117 -2.69 8.36 -3.66
C ALA A 117 -3.94 8.93 -3.00
N GLY A 118 -4.72 8.09 -2.30
CA GLY A 118 -5.93 8.54 -1.58
C GLY A 118 -5.62 9.54 -0.47
N MET A 119 -4.61 9.27 0.36
CA MET A 119 -4.20 10.16 1.45
C MET A 119 -3.69 11.51 0.96
N THR A 120 -3.01 11.55 -0.18
CA THR A 120 -2.55 12.81 -0.79
C THR A 120 -3.74 13.69 -1.18
N ILE A 121 -4.79 13.12 -1.77
CA ILE A 121 -6.01 13.87 -2.09
C ILE A 121 -6.65 14.43 -0.81
N PHE A 122 -6.79 13.62 0.24
CA PHE A 122 -7.35 14.11 1.49
C PHE A 122 -6.48 15.19 2.15
N ALA A 123 -5.15 15.05 2.11
CA ALA A 123 -4.22 16.04 2.63
C ALA A 123 -4.36 17.39 1.89
N LEU A 124 -4.50 17.37 0.57
CA LEU A 124 -4.72 18.58 -0.23
C LEU A 124 -6.09 19.22 0.05
N PHE A 125 -7.13 18.39 0.17
CA PHE A 125 -8.49 18.87 0.41
C PHE A 125 -8.76 19.26 1.84
N TYR A 126 -7.99 18.83 2.85
CA TYR A 126 -8.26 19.13 4.27
C TYR A 126 -7.05 19.68 5.03
N ARG A 127 -6.08 20.26 4.31
CA ARG A 127 -4.96 20.98 4.92
C ARG A 127 -5.50 22.09 5.83
N ARG A 128 -5.23 22.00 7.15
CA ARG A 128 -5.38 23.15 8.05
C ARG A 128 -4.22 24.11 7.76
N LEU A 129 -4.54 25.36 7.44
CA LEU A 129 -3.59 26.47 7.47
C LEU A 129 -3.54 27.02 8.89
#